data_AF-I3SAW3-F1
#
_entry.id   AF-I3SAW3-F1
#
_cell.length_a   1.000
_cell.length_b   1.000
_cell.length_c   1.000
_cell.angle_alpha   90.00
_cell.angle_beta   90.00
_cell.angle_gamma   90.00
#
_symmetry.space_group_name_H-M   'P 1'
#
loop_
_entity.id
_entity.type
_entity.pdbx_description
1 polymer ?
#
loop_
_entity_poly.entity_id
_entity_poly.type
_entity_poly.pdbx_seq_one_letter_code
_entity_poly.pdbx_strand_id
1 'polypeptide(L)'
;MAEKPEVLEAVLKDFGKEQRELQWAHAQRTLHGLQPPDTKMFPERTHFNELNQMAEEAKRRAEIARLRELHTLKGHVESVLKLKGIDVDTIQQAYTV
;
A
#
# COMPACT_ATOMS: atom_id res chain seq x y z
N MET A 1 46.45 44.51 4.73
CA MET A 1 45.39 43.54 4.42
C MET A 1 45.70 42.26 5.17
N ALA A 2 45.10 42.05 6.35
CA ALA A 2 45.24 40.82 7.11
C ALA A 2 43.88 40.52 7.76
N GLU A 3 42.99 39.89 7.00
CA GLU A 3 41.67 39.52 7.47
C GLU A 3 41.77 38.18 8.23
N LYS A 4 41.68 38.32 9.56
CA LYS A 4 41.25 37.38 10.62
C LYS A 4 41.34 35.85 10.37
N PRO A 5 42.13 35.10 11.19
CA PRO A 5 42.02 33.64 11.32
C PRO A 5 40.90 33.19 12.28
N GLU A 6 39.90 34.02 12.55
CA GLU A 6 38.84 33.76 13.55
C GLU A 6 37.67 32.95 12.96
N VAL A 7 37.49 32.99 11.64
CA VAL A 7 36.34 32.38 10.96
C VAL A 7 36.46 30.85 10.84
N LEU A 8 37.70 30.31 10.84
CA LEU A 8 37.95 28.87 10.70
C LEU A 8 37.73 28.10 12.02
N GLU A 9 38.01 28.70 13.18
CA GLU A 9 37.75 28.06 14.48
C GLU A 9 36.25 27.88 14.74
N ALA A 10 35.42 28.85 14.34
CA ALA A 10 33.97 28.78 14.52
C ALA A 10 33.34 27.61 13.73
N VAL A 11 33.76 27.40 12.48
CA VAL A 11 33.23 26.34 11.61
C VAL A 11 33.58 24.94 12.14
N LEU A 12 34.78 24.76 12.70
CA LEU A 12 35.19 23.50 13.33
C LEU A 12 34.44 23.23 14.64
N LYS A 13 34.09 24.29 15.38
CA LYS A 13 33.39 24.19 16.68
C LYS A 13 31.94 23.75 16.54
N ASP A 14 31.28 24.16 15.46
CA ASP A 14 29.88 23.83 15.18
C ASP A 14 29.71 22.55 14.34
N PHE A 15 30.81 21.90 13.92
CA PHE A 15 30.76 20.68 13.12
C PHE A 15 30.07 19.53 13.87
N GLY A 16 28.95 19.06 13.34
CA GLY A 16 28.16 17.97 13.93
C GLY A 16 27.31 18.37 15.14
N LYS A 17 27.21 19.67 15.49
CA LYS A 17 26.34 20.16 16.57
C LYS A 17 24.87 19.83 16.30
N GLU A 18 24.39 20.07 15.08
CA GLU A 18 23.02 19.75 14.67
C GLU A 18 22.72 18.24 14.78
N GLN A 19 23.65 17.37 14.35
CA GLN A 19 23.48 15.92 14.49
C GLN A 19 23.45 15.48 15.96
N ARG A 20 24.27 16.10 16.81
CA ARG A 20 24.31 15.82 18.25
C ARG A 20 23.05 16.30 18.96
N GLU A 21 22.55 17.48 18.61
CA GLU A 21 21.29 18.03 19.12
C GLU A 21 20.09 17.19 18.67
N LEU A 22 20.08 16.74 17.41
CA LEU A 22 19.06 15.84 16.87
C LEU A 22 19.04 14.49 17.61
N GLN A 23 20.21 13.91 17.88
CA GLN A 23 20.33 12.68 18.67
C GLN A 23 19.93 12.89 20.14
N TRP A 24 20.26 14.03 20.74
CA TRP A 24 19.86 14.36 22.12
C TRP A 24 18.35 14.52 22.24
N ALA A 25 17.71 15.22 21.29
CA ALA A 25 16.25 15.35 21.22
C ALA A 25 15.58 13.99 21.01
N HIS A 26 16.14 13.13 20.14
CA HIS A 26 15.63 11.77 19.93
C HIS A 26 15.75 10.92 21.20
N ALA A 27 16.89 10.94 21.88
CA ALA A 27 17.12 10.20 23.12
C ALA A 27 16.25 10.69 24.28
N GLN A 28 16.09 12.01 24.45
CA GLN A 28 15.15 12.62 25.41
C GLN A 28 13.72 12.15 25.13
N ARG A 29 13.28 12.15 23.87
CA ARG A 29 11.93 11.74 23.48
C ARG A 29 11.68 10.25 23.75
N THR A 30 12.69 9.40 23.54
CA THR A 30 12.65 7.97 23.94
C THR A 30 12.64 7.78 25.45
N LEU A 31 13.40 8.58 26.22
CA LEU A 31 13.44 8.53 27.69
C LEU A 31 12.08 8.87 28.31
N HIS A 32 11.30 9.74 27.67
CA HIS A 32 9.94 10.08 28.06
C HIS A 32 8.87 9.12 27.50
N GLY A 33 9.26 8.01 26.86
CA GLY A 33 8.32 7.00 26.35
C GLY A 33 7.46 7.46 25.16
N LEU A 34 7.79 8.58 24.52
CA LEU A 34 7.04 9.11 23.38
C LEU A 34 7.55 8.49 22.08
N GLN A 35 6.78 7.56 21.52
CA GLN A 35 7.05 6.92 20.23
C GLN A 35 7.19 7.97 19.11
N PRO A 36 8.13 7.82 18.14
CA PRO A 36 8.14 8.61 16.91
C PRO A 36 6.78 8.63 16.24
N PRO A 37 6.29 9.79 15.75
CA PRO A 37 5.20 9.77 14.80
C PRO A 37 5.68 8.92 13.62
N ASP A 38 5.05 7.75 13.44
CA ASP A 38 5.37 6.88 12.33
C ASP A 38 5.20 7.68 11.04
N THR A 39 6.24 7.76 10.21
CA THR A 39 6.19 8.37 8.85
C THR A 39 5.07 7.77 7.97
N LYS A 40 4.42 6.70 8.42
CA LYS A 40 3.23 6.07 7.84
C LYS A 40 1.91 6.78 8.17
N MET A 41 1.93 7.95 8.80
CA MET A 41 0.73 8.71 9.17
C MET A 41 -0.15 9.19 8.00
N PHE A 42 0.23 8.94 6.73
CA PHE A 42 -0.64 9.17 5.57
C PHE A 42 -1.12 7.86 4.94
N PRO A 43 -2.06 7.14 5.58
CA PRO A 43 -2.67 5.92 5.01
C PRO A 43 -3.55 6.22 3.79
N GLU A 44 -3.94 7.47 3.54
CA GLU A 44 -4.91 7.84 2.51
C GLU A 44 -4.40 7.58 1.08
N ARG A 45 -3.13 7.91 0.78
CA ARG A 45 -2.54 7.68 -0.55
C ARG A 45 -2.29 6.20 -0.84
N THR A 46 -1.88 5.44 0.17
CA THR A 46 -1.72 3.98 0.06
C THR A 46 -3.06 3.28 -0.08
N HIS A 47 -4.07 3.71 0.69
CA HIS A 47 -5.41 3.15 0.62
C HIS A 47 -6.09 3.40 -0.73
N PHE A 48 -5.95 4.59 -1.31
CA PHE A 48 -6.45 4.87 -2.66
C PHE A 48 -5.82 3.94 -3.72
N ASN A 49 -4.51 3.69 -3.62
CA ASN A 49 -3.83 2.78 -4.55
C ASN A 49 -4.30 1.33 -4.38
N GLU A 50 -4.47 0.86 -3.13
CA GLU A 50 -5.02 -0.47 -2.83
C GLU A 50 -6.45 -0.63 -3.34
N LEU A 51 -7.32 0.37 -3.12
CA LEU A 51 -8.68 0.39 -3.64
C LEU A 51 -8.71 0.37 -5.17
N ASN A 52 -7.83 1.15 -5.81
CA ASN A 52 -7.72 1.17 -7.26
C ASN A 52 -7.26 -0.19 -7.82
N GLN A 53 -6.28 -0.84 -7.17
CA GLN A 53 -5.85 -2.19 -7.54
C GLN A 53 -6.98 -3.22 -7.36
N MET A 54 -7.73 -3.14 -6.26
CA MET A 54 -8.87 -4.00 -6.01
C MET A 54 -9.97 -3.80 -7.06
N ALA A 55 -10.24 -2.56 -7.47
CA ALA A 55 -11.21 -2.25 -8.51
C ALA A 55 -10.78 -2.83 -9.87
N GLU A 56 -9.51 -2.65 -10.26
CA GLU A 56 -8.97 -3.22 -11.50
C GLU A 56 -8.98 -4.76 -11.50
N GLU A 57 -8.66 -5.38 -10.36
CA GLU A 57 -8.76 -6.83 -10.22
C GLU A 57 -10.21 -7.32 -10.31
N ALA A 58 -11.15 -6.63 -9.65
CA ALA A 58 -12.57 -6.95 -9.71
C ALA A 58 -13.08 -6.87 -11.16
N LYS A 59 -12.68 -5.83 -11.91
CA LYS A 59 -13.01 -5.68 -13.34
C LYS A 59 -12.45 -6.83 -14.18
N ARG A 60 -11.18 -7.22 -13.95
CA ARG A 60 -10.56 -8.37 -14.64
C ARG A 60 -11.30 -9.67 -14.35
N ARG A 61 -11.66 -9.92 -13.08
CA ARG A 61 -12.42 -11.10 -12.66
C ARG A 61 -13.82 -11.13 -13.28
N ALA A 62 -14.50 -9.98 -13.34
CA ALA A 62 -15.81 -9.85 -13.99
C ALA A 62 -15.74 -10.17 -15.49
N GLU A 63 -14.71 -9.70 -16.21
CA GLU A 63 -14.57 -10.01 -17.64
C GLU A 63 -14.26 -11.49 -17.87
N ILE A 64 -13.42 -12.11 -17.04
CA ILE A 64 -13.19 -13.56 -17.09
C ILE A 64 -14.49 -14.34 -16.88
N ALA A 65 -15.30 -13.95 -15.90
CA ALA A 65 -16.61 -14.57 -15.66
C ALA A 65 -17.52 -14.40 -16.88
N ARG A 66 -17.63 -13.19 -17.44
CA ARG A 66 -18.42 -12.91 -18.65
C ARG A 66 -18.01 -13.78 -19.83
N LEU A 67 -16.70 -13.94 -20.06
CA LEU A 67 -16.17 -14.79 -21.14
C LEU A 67 -16.46 -16.28 -20.88
N ARG A 68 -16.39 -16.74 -19.63
CA ARG A 68 -16.77 -18.11 -19.27
C ARG A 68 -18.25 -18.37 -19.50
N GLU A 69 -19.11 -17.44 -19.11
CA GLU A 69 -20.56 -17.53 -19.36
C GLU A 69 -20.88 -17.57 -20.86
N LEU A 70 -20.12 -16.84 -21.68
CA LEU A 70 -20.34 -16.75 -23.12
C LEU A 70 -19.79 -17.95 -23.90
N HIS A 71 -18.60 -18.45 -23.54
CA HIS A 71 -17.85 -19.39 -24.36
C HIS A 71 -17.73 -20.80 -23.78
N THR A 72 -18.31 -21.05 -22.59
CA THR A 72 -18.28 -22.39 -22.01
C THR A 72 -19.68 -22.82 -21.63
N LEU A 73 -20.01 -24.09 -21.92
CA LEU A 73 -21.29 -24.67 -21.54
C LEU A 73 -21.50 -24.59 -20.02
N LYS A 74 -20.45 -24.91 -19.25
CA LYS A 74 -20.45 -24.81 -17.79
C LYS A 74 -20.83 -23.41 -17.31
N GLY A 75 -20.15 -22.37 -17.79
CA GLY A 75 -20.43 -21.00 -17.39
C GLY A 75 -21.85 -20.56 -17.74
N HIS A 76 -22.34 -20.94 -18.93
CA HIS A 76 -23.72 -20.65 -19.32
C HIS A 76 -24.74 -21.32 -18.39
N VAL A 77 -24.56 -22.61 -18.08
CA VAL A 77 -25.44 -23.37 -17.19
C VAL A 77 -25.42 -22.80 -15.78
N GLU A 78 -24.25 -22.55 -15.20
CA GLU A 78 -24.12 -21.95 -13.87
C GLU A 78 -24.81 -20.58 -13.78
N SER A 79 -24.66 -19.73 -14.80
CA SER A 79 -25.31 -18.41 -14.86
C SER A 79 -26.84 -18.52 -14.91
N VAL A 80 -27.37 -19.41 -15.76
CA VAL A 80 -28.83 -19.64 -15.87
C VAL A 80 -29.40 -20.21 -14.57
N LEU A 81 -28.72 -21.17 -13.93
CA LEU A 81 -29.16 -21.73 -12.65
C LEU A 81 -29.19 -20.68 -11.55
N LYS A 82 -28.14 -19.86 -11.47
CA LYS A 82 -28.07 -18.73 -10.53
C LYS A 82 -29.20 -17.71 -10.76
N LEU A 83 -29.47 -17.34 -12.01
CA LEU A 83 -30.59 -16.43 -12.36
C LEU A 83 -31.96 -17.01 -11.99
N LYS A 84 -32.09 -18.35 -11.98
CA LYS A 84 -33.31 -19.05 -11.59
C LYS A 84 -33.40 -19.37 -10.10
N GLY A 85 -32.38 -19.03 -9.31
CA GLY A 85 -32.32 -19.37 -7.89
C GLY A 85 -32.26 -20.87 -7.61
N ILE A 86 -31.74 -21.65 -8.56
CA ILE A 86 -31.52 -23.10 -8.42
C ILE A 86 -30.11 -23.29 -7.84
N ASP A 87 -30.01 -24.09 -6.78
CA ASP A 87 -28.75 -24.37 -6.12
C ASP A 87 -27.80 -25.18 -7.02
N VAL A 88 -26.54 -24.76 -7.06
CA VAL A 88 -25.51 -25.22 -8.01
C VAL A 88 -24.62 -26.32 -7.40
N ASP A 89 -24.71 -26.55 -6.08
CA ASP A 89 -23.78 -27.39 -5.29
C ASP A 89 -23.67 -28.87 -5.72
N THR A 90 -24.41 -29.32 -6.75
CA THR A 90 -24.54 -30.74 -7.08
C THR A 90 -23.98 -31.16 -8.45
N ILE A 91 -23.57 -30.24 -9.34
CA ILE A 91 -23.21 -30.64 -10.72
C ILE A 91 -21.70 -30.58 -10.96
N GLN A 92 -21.04 -31.74 -10.95
CA GLN A 92 -19.64 -31.86 -11.40
C GLN A 92 -19.56 -31.59 -12.90
N GLN A 93 -18.96 -30.46 -13.29
CA GLN A 93 -18.80 -30.07 -14.69
C GLN A 93 -17.39 -29.56 -14.98
N ALA A 94 -16.88 -29.93 -16.15
CA ALA A 94 -15.63 -29.41 -16.72
C ALA A 94 -15.91 -28.23 -17.67
N TYR A 95 -14.89 -27.39 -17.89
CA TYR A 95 -14.97 -26.35 -18.91
C TYR A 95 -14.87 -26.99 -20.30
N THR A 96 -15.94 -26.92 -21.07
CA THR A 96 -16.01 -27.39 -22.46
C THR A 96 -16.46 -26.23 -23.37
N VAL A 97 -15.96 -26.21 -24.60
CA VAL A 97 -16.31 -25.24 -25.65
C VAL A 97 -17.57 -25.70 -26.37
#